data_AF-A0A2N0KZL9-F1
#
_entry.id   AF-A0A2N0KZL9-F1
#
_cell.length_a   1.000
_cell.length_b   1.000
_cell.length_c   1.000
_cell.angle_alpha   90.00
_cell.angle_beta   90.00
_cell.angle_gamma   90.00
#
_symmetry.space_group_name_H-M   'P 1'
#
loop_
_entity.id
_entity.type
_entity.pdbx_description
1 polymer ?
#
loop_
_entity_poly.entity_id
_entity_poly.type
_entity_poly.pdbx_seq_one_letter_code
_entity_poly.pdbx_strand_id
1 'polypeptide(L)'
;MLIAKNQEVELLQLTTVEGHVFTGNVAMKVMIPGENMNMLEIRYPAGSRSPTHAHRHESVCYVISGRIRGTIEGESVILGPGDACRHPEGVEHSVEALEDALILEIKSPAQPLDQFLGPR
;
A
#
# COMPACT_ATOMS: atom_id res chain seq x y z
N MET A 1 3.14 3.57 -19.82
CA MET A 1 2.43 4.84 -19.52
C MET A 1 3.47 5.80 -18.95
N LEU A 2 3.53 7.06 -19.42
CA LEU A 2 4.57 8.00 -19.00
C LEU A 2 4.07 9.11 -18.07
N ILE A 3 2.75 9.33 -18.03
CA ILE A 3 2.10 10.36 -17.23
C ILE A 3 0.82 9.78 -16.65
N ALA A 4 0.51 10.16 -15.41
CA ALA A 4 -0.77 9.91 -14.77
C ALA A 4 -1.32 11.21 -14.18
N LYS A 5 -2.57 11.54 -14.50
CA LYS A 5 -3.30 12.60 -13.82
C LYS A 5 -4.23 11.96 -12.80
N ASN A 6 -4.13 12.35 -11.53
CA ASN A 6 -4.86 11.69 -10.45
C ASN A 6 -6.38 11.58 -10.72
N GLN A 7 -6.98 12.61 -11.33
CA GLN A 7 -8.41 12.64 -11.68
C GLN A 7 -8.84 11.62 -12.74
N GLU A 8 -7.89 11.09 -13.52
CA GLU A 8 -8.13 10.13 -14.61
C GLU A 8 -7.82 8.69 -14.18
N VAL A 9 -7.16 8.50 -13.03
CA VAL A 9 -6.80 7.17 -12.50
C VAL A 9 -7.94 6.63 -11.65
N GLU A 10 -8.42 5.45 -12.02
CA GLU A 10 -9.48 4.71 -11.32
C GLU A 10 -9.06 4.36 -9.89
N LEU A 11 -9.99 4.53 -8.95
CA LEU A 11 -9.84 4.11 -7.56
C LEU A 11 -10.43 2.71 -7.40
N LEU A 12 -9.56 1.75 -7.10
CA LEU A 12 -9.88 0.32 -6.99
C LEU A 12 -10.03 -0.04 -5.51
N GLN A 13 -11.06 -0.80 -5.16
CA GLN A 13 -11.22 -1.29 -3.78
C GLN A 13 -10.35 -2.52 -3.57
N LEU A 14 -9.55 -2.51 -2.50
CA LEU A 14 -8.72 -3.64 -2.11
C LEU A 14 -9.50 -4.56 -1.18
N THR A 15 -9.76 -5.78 -1.63
CA THR A 15 -10.42 -6.80 -0.81
C THR A 15 -9.40 -7.74 -0.18
N THR A 16 -8.34 -8.08 -0.90
CA THR A 16 -7.27 -8.96 -0.44
C THR A 16 -5.88 -8.48 -0.85
N VAL A 17 -4.87 -8.91 -0.09
CA VAL A 17 -3.44 -8.82 -0.42
C VAL A 17 -2.80 -10.14 -0.04
N GLU A 18 -2.04 -10.75 -0.96
CA GLU A 18 -1.42 -12.07 -0.76
C GLU A 18 -2.43 -13.13 -0.26
N GLY A 19 -3.68 -13.08 -0.75
CA GLY A 19 -4.76 -13.99 -0.35
C GLY A 19 -5.39 -13.71 1.02
N HIS A 20 -4.95 -12.68 1.74
CA HIS A 20 -5.47 -12.29 3.05
C HIS A 20 -6.39 -11.07 2.95
N VAL A 21 -7.46 -11.05 3.75
CA VAL A 21 -8.52 -10.03 3.66
C VAL A 21 -8.14 -8.78 4.44
N PHE A 22 -8.42 -7.60 3.85
CA PHE A 22 -8.30 -6.32 4.55
C PHE A 22 -9.40 -6.14 5.59
N THR A 23 -9.10 -5.40 6.66
CA THR A 23 -10.12 -4.87 7.57
C THR A 23 -10.49 -3.46 7.11
N GLY A 24 -11.78 -3.19 6.92
CA GLY A 24 -12.28 -1.90 6.45
C GLY A 24 -12.11 -1.66 4.93
N ASN A 25 -12.45 -0.45 4.48
CA ASN A 25 -12.53 -0.12 3.05
C ASN A 25 -11.24 0.53 2.55
N VAL A 26 -10.20 -0.27 2.33
CA VAL A 26 -8.94 0.22 1.76
C VAL A 26 -9.08 0.32 0.24
N ALA A 27 -8.61 1.42 -0.34
CA ALA A 27 -8.67 1.64 -1.78
C ALA A 27 -7.32 2.08 -2.35
N MET A 28 -7.08 1.78 -3.62
CA MET A 28 -5.80 2.01 -4.27
C MET A 28 -5.99 2.57 -5.68
N LYS A 29 -5.09 3.47 -6.07
CA LYS A 29 -4.86 3.86 -7.45
C LYS A 29 -3.50 3.32 -7.89
N VAL A 30 -3.46 2.64 -9.02
CA VAL A 30 -2.20 2.34 -9.71
C VAL A 30 -1.81 3.61 -10.48
N MET A 31 -1.04 4.49 -9.83
CA MET A 31 -0.72 5.79 -10.40
C MET A 31 0.13 5.64 -11.66
N ILE A 32 1.27 4.93 -11.57
CA ILE A 32 2.13 4.67 -12.73
C ILE A 32 2.68 3.25 -12.64
N PRO A 33 2.26 2.31 -13.51
CA PRO A 33 2.96 1.04 -13.67
C PRO A 33 4.19 1.26 -14.55
N GLY A 34 5.30 0.63 -14.16
CA GLY A 34 6.56 0.68 -14.88
C GLY A 34 7.12 -0.71 -15.15
N GLU A 35 8.22 -0.78 -15.91
CA GLU A 35 8.87 -2.05 -16.22
C GLU A 35 9.65 -2.61 -15.01
N ASN A 36 10.20 -1.71 -14.19
CA ASN A 36 11.03 -2.07 -13.04
C ASN A 36 10.36 -1.79 -11.68
N MET A 37 9.33 -0.94 -11.66
CA MET A 37 8.63 -0.58 -10.44
C MET A 37 7.21 -0.09 -10.72
N ASN A 38 6.34 -0.21 -9.72
CA ASN A 38 5.01 0.40 -9.72
C ASN A 38 4.95 1.53 -8.69
N MET A 39 4.23 2.60 -9.00
CA MET A 39 3.86 3.66 -8.06
C MET A 39 2.35 3.59 -7.79
N LEU A 40 2.00 3.50 -6.51
CA LEU A 40 0.65 3.31 -6.01
C LEU A 40 0.28 4.43 -5.04
N GLU A 41 -0.95 4.92 -5.12
CA GLU A 41 -1.56 5.75 -4.07
C GLU A 41 -2.58 4.90 -3.32
N ILE A 42 -2.44 4.74 -2.02
CA ILE A 42 -3.31 3.90 -1.19
C ILE A 42 -3.99 4.75 -0.12
N ARG A 43 -5.30 4.56 0.00
CA ARG A 43 -6.19 5.25 0.92
C ARG A 43 -6.64 4.27 1.99
N TYR A 44 -6.33 4.59 3.23
CA TYR A 44 -6.78 3.85 4.40
C TYR A 44 -7.71 4.75 5.23
N PRO A 45 -9.02 4.47 5.25
CA PRO A 45 -9.92 5.09 6.22
C PRO A 45 -9.50 4.74 7.66
N ALA A 46 -9.83 5.60 8.62
CA ALA A 46 -9.55 5.36 10.03
C ALA A 46 -10.05 3.97 10.50
N GLY A 47 -9.21 3.23 11.20
CA GLY A 47 -9.49 1.87 11.67
C GLY A 47 -9.38 0.77 10.61
N SER A 48 -9.11 1.11 9.34
CA SER A 48 -8.79 0.12 8.32
C SER A 48 -7.36 -0.40 8.47
N ARG A 49 -7.14 -1.65 8.06
CA ARG A 49 -5.87 -2.35 8.28
C ARG A 49 -5.59 -3.39 7.20
N SER A 50 -4.33 -3.45 6.75
CA SER A 50 -3.82 -4.58 5.98
C SER A 50 -3.60 -5.79 6.90
N PRO A 51 -3.84 -7.01 6.42
CA PRO A 51 -3.36 -8.19 7.14
C PRO A 51 -1.83 -8.15 7.28
N THR A 52 -1.30 -8.89 8.25
CA THR A 52 0.13 -9.19 8.27
C THR A 52 0.45 -10.08 7.07
N HIS A 53 1.40 -9.67 6.25
CA HIS A 53 1.81 -10.40 5.05
C HIS A 53 3.26 -10.11 4.72
N ALA A 54 3.80 -10.85 3.75
CA ALA A 54 5.11 -10.64 3.16
C ALA A 54 5.03 -10.94 1.66
N HIS A 55 5.91 -10.35 0.87
CA HIS A 55 5.90 -10.48 -0.59
C HIS A 55 7.32 -10.65 -1.16
N ARG A 56 7.40 -11.14 -2.41
CA ARG A 56 8.66 -11.45 -3.14
C ARG A 56 9.26 -10.24 -3.87
N HIS A 57 9.04 -9.06 -3.30
CA HIS A 57 9.54 -7.80 -3.81
C HIS A 57 9.79 -6.85 -2.64
N GLU A 58 10.54 -5.78 -2.89
CA GLU A 58 10.66 -4.70 -1.92
C GLU A 58 9.50 -3.72 -2.10
N SER A 59 9.09 -3.08 -1.00
CA SER A 59 8.20 -1.92 -1.05
C SER A 59 8.69 -0.82 -0.13
N VAL A 60 8.50 0.43 -0.55
CA VAL A 60 8.72 1.61 0.28
C VAL A 60 7.46 2.44 0.33
N CYS A 61 7.10 2.87 1.52
CA CYS A 61 5.91 3.66 1.78
C CYS A 61 6.31 5.05 2.28
N TYR A 62 5.56 6.06 1.85
CA TYR A 62 5.67 7.44 2.32
C TYR A 62 4.27 7.95 2.68
N VAL A 63 4.11 8.48 3.88
CA VAL A 63 2.82 8.99 4.34
C VAL A 63 2.64 10.42 3.80
N ILE A 64 1.64 10.59 2.93
CA ILE A 64 1.29 11.91 2.38
C ILE A 64 0.47 12.70 3.40
N SER A 65 -0.53 12.06 4.02
CA SER A 65 -1.40 12.67 5.02
C SER A 65 -1.94 11.62 5.99
N GLY A 66 -2.41 12.07 7.16
CA GLY A 66 -2.94 11.20 8.19
C GLY A 66 -1.83 10.57 9.06
N ARG A 67 -2.19 9.52 9.80
CA ARG A 67 -1.28 8.75 10.64
C ARG A 67 -1.60 7.28 10.54
N ILE A 68 -0.53 6.49 10.47
CA ILE A 68 -0.61 5.03 10.46
C ILE A 68 0.26 4.43 11.55
N ARG A 69 -0.10 3.22 11.97
CA ARG A 69 0.80 2.32 12.67
C ARG A 69 1.33 1.32 11.64
N GLY A 70 2.63 1.42 11.34
CA GLY A 70 3.35 0.38 10.61
C GLY A 70 3.85 -0.65 11.61
N THR A 71 3.74 -1.94 11.29
CA THR A 71 4.41 -3.02 12.03
C THR A 71 5.29 -3.78 11.06
N ILE A 72 6.60 -3.84 11.32
CA ILE A 72 7.62 -4.46 10.44
C ILE A 72 8.52 -5.32 11.33
N GLU A 73 8.71 -6.59 10.98
CA GLU A 73 9.47 -7.56 11.83
C GLU A 73 8.99 -7.61 13.29
N GLY A 74 7.69 -7.39 13.52
CA GLY A 74 7.09 -7.38 14.85
C GLY A 74 7.26 -6.06 15.63
N GLU A 75 8.02 -5.10 15.12
CA GLU A 75 8.16 -3.78 15.72
C GLU A 75 7.12 -2.80 15.18
N SER A 76 6.37 -2.14 16.06
CA SER A 76 5.38 -1.14 15.68
C SER A 76 5.91 0.28 15.83
N VAL A 77 5.67 1.10 14.81
CA VAL A 77 6.00 2.53 14.79
C VAL A 77 4.80 3.34 14.28
N ILE A 78 4.59 4.52 14.87
CA ILE A 78 3.60 5.48 14.36
C ILE A 78 4.30 6.39 13.35
N LEU A 79 3.73 6.47 12.14
CA LEU A 79 4.24 7.28 11.04
C LEU A 79 3.18 8.33 10.69
N GLY A 80 3.61 9.59 10.56
CA GLY A 80 2.80 10.72 10.14
C GLY A 80 3.29 11.32 8.81
N PRO A 81 2.73 12.46 8.37
CA PRO A 81 3.06 13.05 7.08
C PRO A 81 4.56 13.36 6.96
N GLY A 82 5.20 12.89 5.90
CA GLY A 82 6.65 13.03 5.72
C GLY A 82 7.47 11.82 6.15
N ASP A 83 6.91 10.94 6.96
CA ASP A 83 7.59 9.73 7.41
C ASP A 83 7.49 8.61 6.35
N ALA A 84 8.46 7.70 6.41
CA ALA A 84 8.56 6.59 5.48
C ALA A 84 8.93 5.29 6.19
N CYS A 85 8.55 4.16 5.58
CA CYS A 85 9.01 2.84 5.98
C CYS A 85 9.37 1.99 4.77
N ARG A 86 10.14 0.94 5.03
CA ARG A 86 10.56 -0.04 4.04
C ARG A 86 10.02 -1.40 4.46
N HIS A 87 9.48 -2.13 3.49
CA HIS A 87 9.07 -3.52 3.59
C HIS A 87 10.02 -4.36 2.74
N PRO A 88 11.07 -4.95 3.33
CA PRO A 88 12.01 -5.81 2.61
C PRO A 88 11.32 -7.07 2.07
N GLU A 89 11.95 -7.70 1.08
CA GLU A 89 11.49 -9.00 0.58
C GLU A 89 11.45 -10.05 1.70
N GLY A 90 10.34 -10.79 1.78
CA GLY A 90 10.17 -11.87 2.76
C GLY A 90 9.97 -11.42 4.20
N VAL A 91 9.96 -10.11 4.47
CA VAL A 91 9.74 -9.56 5.81
C VAL A 91 8.26 -9.31 6.05
N GLU A 92 7.74 -9.87 7.14
CA GLU A 92 6.35 -9.64 7.55
C GLU A 92 6.11 -8.20 7.96
N HIS A 93 5.01 -7.64 7.46
CA HIS A 93 4.59 -6.30 7.80
C HIS A 93 3.06 -6.12 7.74
N SER A 94 2.57 -5.06 8.39
CA SER A 94 1.18 -4.60 8.27
C SER A 94 1.07 -3.09 8.47
N VAL A 95 -0.02 -2.50 7.96
CA VAL A 95 -0.36 -1.09 8.10
C VAL A 95 -1.77 -0.96 8.67
N GLU A 96 -1.92 -0.13 9.70
CA GLU A 96 -3.21 0.23 10.30
C GLU A 96 -3.36 1.76 10.29
N ALA A 97 -4.48 2.27 9.78
CA ALA A 97 -4.79 3.70 9.86
C ALA A 97 -5.34 4.08 11.23
N LEU A 98 -4.66 5.02 11.89
CA LEU A 98 -5.11 5.61 13.16
C LEU A 98 -6.08 6.78 12.92
N GLU A 99 -5.96 7.42 11.77
CA GLU A 99 -6.86 8.42 11.18
C GLU A 99 -6.90 8.19 9.66
N ASP A 100 -7.80 8.85 8.93
CA ASP A 100 -7.84 8.76 7.47
C ASP A 100 -6.47 9.10 6.88
N ALA A 101 -5.85 8.13 6.21
CA ALA A 101 -4.47 8.22 5.76
C ALA A 101 -4.35 8.01 4.25
N LEU A 102 -3.41 8.75 3.66
CA LEU A 102 -3.01 8.64 2.27
C LEU A 102 -1.53 8.28 2.21
N ILE A 103 -1.21 7.19 1.53
CA ILE A 103 0.14 6.65 1.43
C ILE A 103 0.54 6.57 -0.04
N LEU A 104 1.76 6.97 -0.35
CA LEU A 104 2.42 6.62 -1.60
C LEU A 104 3.24 5.35 -1.36
N GLU A 105 3.06 4.33 -2.18
CA GLU A 105 3.85 3.11 -2.13
C GLU A 105 4.55 2.85 -3.47
N ILE A 106 5.83 2.51 -3.42
CA ILE A 106 6.61 2.10 -4.59
C ILE A 106 7.08 0.68 -4.39
N LYS A 107 6.87 -0.17 -5.39
CA LYS A 107 7.22 -1.60 -5.35
C LYS A 107 8.21 -1.93 -6.44
N SER A 108 9.27 -2.69 -6.12
CA SER A 108 10.24 -3.19 -7.11
C SER A 108 10.67 -4.63 -6.78
N PRO A 109 10.70 -5.54 -7.78
CA PRO A 109 10.35 -5.34 -9.19
C PRO A 109 8.87 -4.98 -9.42
N ALA A 110 8.53 -4.53 -10.63
CA ALA A 110 7.14 -4.24 -10.97
C ALA A 110 6.28 -5.50 -10.81
N GLN A 111 5.14 -5.35 -10.13
CA GLN A 111 4.22 -6.45 -9.87
C GLN A 111 3.06 -6.45 -10.87
N PRO A 112 2.56 -7.64 -11.28
CA PRO A 112 1.32 -7.74 -12.04
C PRO A 112 0.14 -7.08 -11.30
N LEU A 113 -0.65 -6.27 -12.00
CA LEU A 113 -1.69 -5.45 -11.36
C LEU A 113 -2.92 -6.24 -10.91
N ASP A 114 -3.14 -7.41 -11.52
CA ASP A 114 -4.21 -8.34 -11.18
C ASP A 114 -4.05 -8.92 -9.76
N GLN A 115 -2.82 -8.99 -9.25
CA GLN A 115 -2.54 -9.44 -7.89
C GLN A 115 -3.15 -8.53 -6.81
N PHE A 116 -3.43 -7.26 -7.13
CA PHE A 116 -3.98 -6.30 -6.17
C PHE A 116 -5.52 -6.24 -6.18
N LEU A 117 -6.17 -6.88 -7.16
CA LEU A 117 -7.61 -6.70 -7.38
C LEU A 117 -8.46 -7.86 -6.88
N GLY A 118 -7.83 -8.88 -6.29
CA GLY A 118 -8.49 -10.14 -5.95
C GLY A 118 -9.06 -10.85 -7.19
N PRO A 119 -9.64 -12.05 -7.03
CA PRO A 119 -10.44 -12.65 -8.10
C PRO A 119 -11.65 -11.74 -8.38
N ARG A 120 -11.87 -11.43 -9.66
CA ARG A 120 -13.08 -10.74 -10.14
C ARG A 120 -14.33 -11.59 -10.00
#